data_AF-A0A2E5XHT4-F1
#
_entry.id   AF-A0A2E5XHT4-F1
#
_cell.length_a   1.000
_cell.length_b   1.000
_cell.length_c   1.000
_cell.angle_alpha   90.00
_cell.angle_beta   90.00
_cell.angle_gamma   90.00
#
_symmetry.space_group_name_H-M   'P 1'
#
loop_
_entity.id
_entity.type
_entity.pdbx_description
1 polymer ?
#
loop_
_entity_poly.entity_id
_entity_poly.type
_entity_poly.pdbx_seq_one_letter_code
_entity_poly.pdbx_strand_id
1 'polypeptide(L)'
;MPTFPRSPAEASQAFGDPDPRWHIEIRSRWSIAELLPHSRASTCFPTAGTEDPRRMKLFQNTVPAVLLITVLSGILQAEPVGDLMLRTCRQQHFDVTPALRTAFFTQARKNAVRRMEEAGKALPDEFLQWVGSDPDIATGAYAAHDTPEDVLLWLYSLRLDLGKAKFEQYRQLALAAALVSAKEGLPADISPRKPMKLVIPGDPRVLVDTKEPERSLDINDHIVNFLNDHTIEEDVVLDAKTGELKYDKRGIAIPAPQPKKGEPAPKTKKIRRTLYAADVMASRELQEQFNLYMKSKGHEVNIDCGDRVIHWHSRDAVRGEAYRKIDAAYRMFRAAYEEKGLLPKKRDPFATPAERCLYAIRNFEYTFPPEEQKKRKWPPFPLTAPWTLLTMLAADHQPLREREERWIAFRDRGEFHRYGEYIHAIAQQFPMQSARRLKPYPFTYATI
;
A
#
# COMPACT_ATOMS: atom_id res chain seq x y z
N MET A 1 -29.80 -5.93 -15.66
CA MET A 1 -28.75 -5.24 -14.85
C MET A 1 -29.17 -5.33 -13.39
N PRO A 2 -28.38 -5.90 -12.48
CA PRO A 2 -28.74 -5.84 -11.07
C PRO A 2 -28.36 -4.46 -10.53
N THR A 3 -29.32 -3.82 -9.86
CA THR A 3 -29.17 -2.55 -9.15
C THR A 3 -28.44 -2.77 -7.82
N PHE A 4 -27.39 -2.01 -7.56
CA PHE A 4 -26.69 -2.02 -6.27
C PHE A 4 -27.57 -1.36 -5.17
N PRO A 5 -27.47 -1.84 -3.91
CA PRO A 5 -28.18 -1.25 -2.79
C PRO A 5 -27.72 0.20 -2.55
N ARG A 6 -28.69 1.08 -2.31
CA ARG A 6 -28.51 2.53 -2.16
C ARG A 6 -28.40 2.96 -0.70
N SER A 7 -28.47 2.01 0.24
CA SER A 7 -28.32 2.27 1.67
C SER A 7 -27.61 1.16 2.44
N PRO A 8 -27.01 1.46 3.62
CA PRO A 8 -26.42 0.46 4.50
C PRO A 8 -27.39 -0.61 4.99
N ALA A 9 -28.68 -0.28 5.14
CA ALA A 9 -29.71 -1.24 5.54
C ALA A 9 -30.00 -2.28 4.43
N GLU A 10 -30.00 -1.85 3.16
CA GLU A 10 -30.14 -2.74 2.01
C GLU A 10 -28.89 -3.61 1.80
N ALA A 11 -27.70 -3.11 2.18
CA ALA A 11 -26.48 -3.91 2.19
C ALA A 11 -26.51 -5.00 3.27
N SER A 12 -27.01 -4.70 4.48
CA SER A 12 -27.10 -5.67 5.58
C SER A 12 -28.06 -6.84 5.26
N GLN A 13 -29.17 -6.58 4.57
CA GLN A 13 -30.09 -7.62 4.11
C GLN A 13 -29.54 -8.46 2.94
N ALA A 14 -28.67 -7.89 2.09
CA ALA A 14 -28.12 -8.60 0.93
C ALA A 14 -26.95 -9.54 1.29
N PHE A 15 -26.22 -9.28 2.38
CA PHE A 15 -24.98 -10.00 2.71
C PHE A 15 -25.04 -10.89 3.97
N GLY A 16 -26.12 -10.80 4.77
CA GLY A 16 -26.28 -11.58 6.00
C GLY A 16 -25.30 -11.16 7.11
N ASP A 17 -25.66 -11.42 8.37
CA ASP A 17 -24.85 -11.01 9.51
C ASP A 17 -23.45 -11.66 9.48
N PRO A 18 -22.37 -10.86 9.66
CA PRO A 18 -21.01 -11.36 9.64
C PRO A 18 -20.68 -12.26 10.84
N ASP A 19 -19.83 -13.26 10.61
CA ASP A 19 -19.28 -14.19 11.60
C ASP A 19 -18.52 -13.41 12.71
N PRO A 20 -18.81 -13.63 14.00
CA PRO A 20 -18.21 -12.89 15.12
C PRO A 20 -16.70 -13.10 15.29
N ARG A 21 -16.06 -13.96 14.49
CA ARG A 21 -14.60 -14.16 14.50
C ARG A 21 -13.80 -13.18 13.62
N TRP A 22 -14.45 -12.31 12.86
CA TRP A 22 -13.81 -11.25 12.06
C TRP A 22 -13.95 -9.85 12.69
N HIS A 23 -13.88 -9.78 14.02
CA HIS A 23 -13.68 -8.50 14.70
C HIS A 23 -12.26 -7.98 14.39
N ILE A 24 -12.15 -7.16 13.33
CA ILE A 24 -11.19 -6.06 13.34
C ILE A 24 -11.60 -5.22 14.55
N GLU A 25 -10.71 -5.12 15.53
CA GLU A 25 -10.85 -4.25 16.68
C GLU A 25 -10.78 -2.78 16.21
N ILE A 26 -11.84 -2.29 15.57
CA ILE A 26 -12.19 -0.87 15.64
C ILE A 26 -12.75 -0.70 17.04
N ARG A 27 -11.87 -0.65 18.06
CA ARG A 27 -12.28 -0.09 19.34
C ARG A 27 -12.64 1.35 19.05
N SER A 28 -13.94 1.61 19.11
CA SER A 28 -14.54 2.90 19.34
C SER A 28 -13.84 3.59 20.52
N ARG A 29 -12.79 4.36 20.23
CA ARG A 29 -12.46 5.54 21.03
C ARG A 29 -13.44 6.65 20.66
N TRP A 30 -14.71 6.40 20.94
CA TRP A 30 -15.73 7.43 21.09
C TRP A 30 -16.16 7.42 22.56
N SER A 31 -15.18 7.68 23.44
CA SER A 31 -15.48 8.20 24.76
C SER A 31 -15.27 9.70 24.69
N ILE A 32 -16.36 10.44 24.91
CA ILE A 32 -16.40 11.91 25.01
C ILE A 32 -15.46 12.44 26.12
N ALA A 33 -14.90 11.56 26.96
CA ALA A 33 -13.99 11.92 28.04
C ALA A 33 -12.61 12.44 27.59
N GLU A 34 -12.17 12.21 26.35
CA GLU A 34 -10.82 12.64 25.88
C GLU A 34 -10.81 14.04 25.23
N LEU A 35 -11.92 14.79 25.23
CA LEU A 35 -12.01 16.16 24.67
C LEU A 35 -11.86 17.30 25.69
N LEU A 36 -11.48 17.02 26.94
CA LEU A 36 -11.19 18.06 27.95
C LEU A 36 -9.69 18.36 28.02
N PRO A 37 -9.26 19.63 28.03
CA PRO A 37 -7.85 19.97 28.19
C PRO A 37 -7.36 19.56 29.59
N HIS A 38 -6.29 18.77 29.64
CA HIS A 38 -5.53 18.50 30.86
C HIS A 38 -4.91 19.79 31.39
N SER A 39 -5.52 20.40 32.40
CA SER A 39 -4.79 21.30 33.31
C SER A 39 -3.99 20.43 34.29
N ARG A 40 -2.68 20.34 34.10
CA ARG A 40 -1.78 19.87 35.17
C ARG A 40 -1.69 20.95 36.25
N ALA A 41 -2.21 20.66 37.44
CA ALA A 41 -1.71 21.19 38.71
C ALA A 41 -1.91 20.13 39.80
N SER A 42 -0.79 19.79 40.43
CA SER A 42 -0.49 18.67 41.33
C SER A 42 -1.34 18.58 42.60
N THR A 43 -1.52 17.34 43.09
CA THR A 43 -1.57 17.07 44.54
C THR A 43 -0.84 15.76 44.87
N CYS A 44 0.40 15.91 45.32
CA CYS A 44 1.07 14.91 46.15
C CYS A 44 0.64 15.15 47.61
N PHE A 45 0.23 14.09 48.29
CA PHE A 45 -0.02 14.06 49.73
C PHE A 45 1.27 14.36 50.51
N PRO A 46 1.15 15.02 51.68
CA PRO A 46 1.97 14.64 52.82
C PRO A 46 1.12 14.28 54.04
N THR A 47 1.64 13.29 54.75
CA THR A 47 1.19 12.72 56.02
C THR A 47 1.25 13.71 57.20
N ALA A 48 0.38 13.46 58.18
CA ALA A 48 0.23 14.18 59.43
C ALA A 48 1.46 14.10 60.37
N GLY A 49 1.65 15.13 61.21
CA GLY A 49 2.54 15.09 62.37
C GLY A 49 2.89 16.47 62.98
N THR A 50 2.12 16.86 64.01
CA THR A 50 2.50 17.58 65.25
C THR A 50 3.03 19.04 65.28
N GLU A 51 2.25 19.86 65.99
CA GLU A 51 2.61 20.89 67.02
C GLU A 51 3.13 22.31 66.63
N ASP A 52 2.19 23.28 66.70
CA ASP A 52 2.12 24.51 67.55
C ASP A 52 3.26 25.59 67.57
N PRO A 53 3.04 26.81 68.12
CA PRO A 53 2.61 28.01 67.40
C PRO A 53 3.63 29.17 67.52
N ARG A 54 3.45 30.25 66.73
CA ARG A 54 3.62 31.69 67.12
C ARG A 54 3.87 32.59 65.90
N ARG A 55 2.88 33.46 65.62
CA ARG A 55 2.98 34.92 65.33
C ARG A 55 2.06 35.39 64.19
N MET A 56 0.96 36.00 64.62
CA MET A 56 0.15 37.00 63.92
C MET A 56 0.95 38.25 63.55
N LYS A 57 0.57 38.89 62.43
CA LYS A 57 0.28 40.34 62.22
C LYS A 57 -0.12 40.50 60.73
N LEU A 58 -1.39 40.52 60.33
CA LEU A 58 -2.40 41.61 60.37
C LEU A 58 -1.97 42.91 59.69
N PHE A 59 -2.60 43.22 58.54
CA PHE A 59 -3.00 44.53 57.96
C PHE A 59 -3.63 44.22 56.58
N GLN A 60 -4.94 44.04 56.41
CA GLN A 60 -6.01 45.05 56.28
C GLN A 60 -5.59 46.33 55.52
N ASN A 61 -6.12 46.50 54.29
CA ASN A 61 -6.90 47.69 53.88
C ASN A 61 -7.43 47.51 52.44
N THR A 62 -8.75 47.30 52.25
CA THR A 62 -9.83 48.28 51.95
C THR A 62 -9.96 48.67 50.47
N VAL A 63 -11.03 48.17 49.85
CA VAL A 63 -11.63 48.62 48.58
C VAL A 63 -12.45 49.89 48.84
N PRO A 64 -12.69 50.76 47.84
CA PRO A 64 -14.10 50.94 47.48
C PRO A 64 -14.35 50.92 45.96
N ALA A 65 -15.53 50.40 45.65
CA ALA A 65 -16.11 50.30 44.33
C ALA A 65 -16.70 51.64 43.83
N VAL A 66 -17.14 51.59 42.57
CA VAL A 66 -18.07 52.49 41.86
C VAL A 66 -17.41 53.46 40.85
N LEU A 67 -17.39 53.05 39.57
CA LEU A 67 -17.95 53.87 38.50
C LEU A 67 -18.56 53.00 37.39
N LEU A 68 -19.71 53.46 36.96
CA LEU A 68 -20.77 52.82 36.19
C LEU A 68 -20.59 53.11 34.69
N ILE A 69 -20.71 52.07 33.86
CA ILE A 69 -21.35 52.04 32.53
C ILE A 69 -21.02 53.16 31.53
N THR A 70 -20.28 52.84 30.46
CA THR A 70 -20.68 53.03 29.03
C THR A 70 -19.52 52.70 28.10
N VAL A 71 -19.41 51.44 27.63
CA VAL A 71 -19.09 51.07 26.23
C VAL A 71 -19.46 49.59 26.08
N LEU A 72 -20.74 49.30 25.89
CA LEU A 72 -21.24 47.98 25.47
C LEU A 72 -22.18 48.23 24.29
N SER A 73 -21.60 48.35 23.10
CA SER A 73 -22.26 48.20 21.79
C SER A 73 -21.17 48.28 20.73
N GLY A 74 -20.68 47.15 20.23
CA GLY A 74 -19.84 47.17 19.01
C GLY A 74 -18.69 46.17 18.91
N ILE A 75 -18.58 45.16 19.78
CA ILE A 75 -17.75 44.00 19.46
C ILE A 75 -18.70 42.83 19.25
N LEU A 76 -19.04 42.59 17.99
CA LEU A 76 -19.51 41.28 17.52
C LEU A 76 -18.39 40.29 17.91
N GLN A 77 -18.51 39.70 19.10
CA GLN A 77 -17.64 38.61 19.52
C GLN A 77 -18.00 37.43 18.63
N ALA A 78 -17.07 37.07 17.72
CA ALA A 78 -17.09 35.75 17.12
C ALA A 78 -17.00 34.73 18.26
N GLU A 79 -18.10 34.01 18.52
CA GLU A 79 -18.16 33.00 19.57
C GLU A 79 -17.04 31.96 19.40
N PRO A 80 -16.41 31.49 20.49
CA PRO A 80 -15.45 30.40 20.40
C PRO A 80 -16.18 29.13 19.95
N VAL A 81 -15.89 28.69 18.73
CA VAL A 81 -16.52 27.56 18.01
C VAL A 81 -16.55 26.24 18.81
N GLY A 82 -15.71 26.08 19.83
CA GLY A 82 -15.78 24.96 20.79
C GLY A 82 -17.10 24.91 21.56
N ASP A 83 -17.73 26.05 21.83
CA ASP A 83 -19.04 26.14 22.46
C ASP A 83 -20.16 25.70 21.51
N LEU A 84 -19.99 25.83 20.19
CA LEU A 84 -20.99 25.39 19.22
C LEU A 84 -21.08 23.86 19.15
N MET A 85 -19.94 23.17 19.07
CA MET A 85 -19.91 21.69 19.01
C MET A 85 -20.51 21.07 20.28
N LEU A 86 -20.13 21.56 21.46
CA LEU A 86 -20.67 21.06 22.74
C LEU A 86 -22.16 21.38 22.90
N ARG A 87 -22.63 22.55 22.43
CA ARG A 87 -24.06 22.88 22.38
C ARG A 87 -24.82 21.93 21.45
N THR A 88 -24.31 21.69 20.24
CA THR A 88 -24.94 20.77 19.28
C THR A 88 -24.96 19.33 19.81
N CYS A 89 -23.89 18.84 20.44
CA CYS A 89 -23.88 17.53 21.10
C CYS A 89 -25.02 17.40 22.12
N ARG A 90 -25.18 18.39 23.00
CA ARG A 90 -26.23 18.41 24.02
C ARG A 90 -27.64 18.49 23.43
N GLN A 91 -27.82 19.30 22.39
CA GLN A 91 -29.11 19.46 21.70
C GLN A 91 -29.52 18.21 20.91
N GLN A 92 -28.55 17.44 20.44
CA GLN A 92 -28.77 16.22 19.65
C GLN A 92 -28.68 14.95 20.51
N HIS A 93 -28.70 15.08 21.84
CA HIS A 93 -28.58 13.95 22.78
C HIS A 93 -27.37 13.04 22.51
N PHE A 94 -26.29 13.60 21.95
CA PHE A 94 -25.09 12.89 21.51
C PHE A 94 -25.29 11.86 20.38
N ASP A 95 -26.45 11.89 19.71
CA ASP A 95 -26.67 11.15 18.49
C ASP A 95 -25.86 11.75 17.33
N VAL A 96 -25.31 10.91 16.45
CA VAL A 96 -24.56 11.35 15.28
C VAL A 96 -25.52 11.85 14.21
N THR A 97 -25.98 13.08 14.35
CA THR A 97 -26.88 13.74 13.40
C THR A 97 -26.12 14.55 12.34
N PRO A 98 -26.74 14.88 11.19
CA PRO A 98 -26.14 15.76 10.20
C PRO A 98 -25.70 17.12 10.75
N ALA A 99 -26.45 17.67 11.71
CA ALA A 99 -26.11 18.92 12.39
C ALA A 99 -24.83 18.77 13.23
N LEU A 100 -24.72 17.69 14.01
CA LEU A 100 -23.52 17.42 14.80
C LEU A 100 -22.29 17.18 13.92
N ARG A 101 -22.44 16.41 12.83
CA ARG A 101 -21.38 16.18 11.84
C ARG A 101 -20.88 17.48 11.21
N THR A 102 -21.80 18.40 10.89
CA THR A 102 -21.46 19.72 10.33
C THR A 102 -20.71 20.59 11.34
N ALA A 103 -21.15 20.62 12.60
CA ALA A 103 -20.46 21.34 13.68
C ALA A 103 -19.05 20.77 13.91
N PHE A 104 -18.90 19.45 13.90
CA PHE A 104 -17.62 18.77 14.00
C PHE A 104 -16.68 19.15 12.85
N PHE A 105 -17.12 19.04 11.58
CA PHE A 105 -16.28 19.41 10.43
C PHE A 105 -15.87 20.88 10.45
N THR A 106 -16.78 21.77 10.89
CA THR A 106 -16.46 23.20 11.04
C THR A 106 -15.34 23.41 12.05
N GLN A 107 -15.42 22.75 13.20
CA GLN A 107 -14.40 22.84 14.24
C GLN A 107 -13.07 22.20 13.80
N ALA A 108 -13.12 21.01 13.20
CA ALA A 108 -11.96 20.30 12.69
C ALA A 108 -11.23 21.11 11.62
N ARG A 109 -11.96 21.69 10.65
CA ARG A 109 -11.41 22.61 9.65
C ARG A 109 -10.72 23.81 10.30
N LYS A 110 -11.38 24.49 11.25
CA LYS A 110 -10.80 25.65 11.93
C LYS A 110 -9.49 25.31 12.65
N ASN A 111 -9.46 24.17 13.33
CA ASN A 111 -8.26 23.68 14.01
C ASN A 111 -7.13 23.34 13.03
N ALA A 112 -7.45 22.64 11.94
CA ALA A 112 -6.48 22.25 10.92
C ALA A 112 -5.86 23.47 10.23
N VAL A 113 -6.69 24.46 9.85
CA VAL A 113 -6.22 25.73 9.25
C VAL A 113 -5.28 26.46 10.20
N ARG A 114 -5.66 26.62 11.47
CA ARG A 114 -4.81 27.27 12.47
C ARG A 114 -3.45 26.58 12.61
N ARG A 115 -3.43 25.23 12.68
CA ARG A 115 -2.17 24.47 12.78
C ARG A 115 -1.30 24.61 11.53
N MET A 116 -1.92 24.66 10.34
CA MET A 116 -1.19 24.93 9.10
C MET A 116 -0.58 26.34 9.11
N GLU A 117 -1.33 27.36 9.55
CA GLU A 117 -0.86 28.74 9.68
C GLU A 117 0.32 28.85 10.67
N GLU A 118 0.22 28.21 11.83
CA GLU A 118 1.32 28.11 12.83
C GLU A 118 2.56 27.45 12.23
N ALA A 119 2.39 26.51 11.30
CA ALA A 119 3.47 25.87 10.55
C ALA A 119 3.92 26.64 9.29
N GLY A 120 3.42 27.86 9.07
CA GLY A 120 3.75 28.70 7.92
C GLY A 120 3.22 28.18 6.58
N LYS A 121 2.17 27.35 6.59
CA LYS A 121 1.52 26.78 5.41
C LYS A 121 0.11 27.35 5.26
N ALA A 122 -0.33 27.52 4.01
CA ALA A 122 -1.69 27.95 3.70
C ALA A 122 -2.21 27.19 2.48
N LEU A 123 -3.52 26.93 2.46
CA LEU A 123 -4.23 26.35 1.33
C LEU A 123 -5.22 27.37 0.76
N PRO A 124 -5.50 27.35 -0.55
CA PRO A 124 -6.48 28.27 -1.14
C PRO A 124 -7.88 28.07 -0.54
N ASP A 125 -8.58 29.17 -0.28
CA ASP A 125 -9.96 29.13 0.24
C ASP A 125 -10.91 28.36 -0.69
N GLU A 126 -10.73 28.50 -2.00
CA GLU A 126 -11.50 27.75 -3.00
C GLU A 126 -11.38 26.23 -2.80
N PHE A 127 -10.21 25.75 -2.39
CA PHE A 127 -9.96 24.33 -2.19
C PHE A 127 -10.60 23.85 -0.89
N LEU A 128 -10.49 24.62 0.19
CA LEU A 128 -11.13 24.29 1.47
C LEU A 128 -12.67 24.32 1.37
N GLN A 129 -13.23 25.24 0.59
CA GLN A 129 -14.66 25.27 0.28
C GLN A 129 -15.07 24.03 -0.52
N TRP A 130 -14.28 23.63 -1.52
CA TRP A 130 -14.53 22.41 -2.28
C TRP A 130 -14.54 21.16 -1.38
N VAL A 131 -13.55 21.00 -0.48
CA VAL A 131 -13.51 19.89 0.49
C VAL A 131 -14.78 19.85 1.34
N GLY A 132 -15.23 21.02 1.82
CA GLY A 132 -16.43 21.12 2.66
C GLY A 132 -17.75 20.88 1.92
N SER A 133 -17.77 21.05 0.59
CA SER A 133 -18.98 20.88 -0.23
C SER A 133 -19.33 19.42 -0.53
N ASP A 134 -18.36 18.50 -0.45
CA ASP A 134 -18.56 17.07 -0.63
C ASP A 134 -18.47 16.36 0.74
N PRO A 135 -19.60 15.86 1.29
CA PRO A 135 -19.61 15.23 2.62
C PRO A 135 -18.68 14.02 2.76
N ASP A 136 -18.46 13.25 1.69
CA ASP A 136 -17.60 12.07 1.73
C ASP A 136 -16.13 12.49 1.80
N ILE A 137 -15.76 13.53 1.03
CA ILE A 137 -14.42 14.11 1.07
C ILE A 137 -14.16 14.80 2.41
N ALA A 138 -15.10 15.59 2.92
CA ALA A 138 -15.02 16.22 4.24
C ALA A 138 -14.81 15.18 5.35
N THR A 139 -15.46 14.02 5.26
CA THR A 139 -15.32 12.95 6.26
C THR A 139 -13.93 12.37 6.27
N GLY A 140 -13.39 12.04 5.09
CA GLY A 140 -12.01 11.55 5.01
C GLY A 140 -11.01 12.60 5.48
N ALA A 141 -11.16 13.84 5.01
CA ALA A 141 -10.22 14.92 5.33
C ALA A 141 -10.22 15.32 6.81
N TYR A 142 -11.39 15.40 7.46
CA TYR A 142 -11.53 15.97 8.80
C TYR A 142 -11.73 14.94 9.92
N ALA A 143 -12.11 13.70 9.62
CA ALA A 143 -12.48 12.71 10.64
C ALA A 143 -11.76 11.35 10.52
N ALA A 144 -11.12 11.04 9.39
CA ALA A 144 -10.47 9.74 9.20
C ALA A 144 -9.00 9.70 9.63
N HIS A 145 -8.43 10.83 10.06
CA HIS A 145 -7.05 10.95 10.52
C HIS A 145 -6.98 11.88 11.74
N ASP A 146 -6.02 11.64 12.63
CA ASP A 146 -5.76 12.46 13.83
C ASP A 146 -5.05 13.78 13.52
N THR A 147 -4.41 13.86 12.35
CA THR A 147 -3.88 15.10 11.75
C THR A 147 -4.61 15.49 10.45
N PRO A 148 -5.80 16.10 10.53
CA PRO A 148 -6.53 16.59 9.35
C PRO A 148 -5.72 17.53 8.45
N GLU A 149 -4.84 18.33 9.04
CA GLU A 149 -3.93 19.24 8.33
C GLU A 149 -3.04 18.50 7.31
N ASP A 150 -2.47 17.35 7.67
CA ASP A 150 -1.60 16.58 6.77
C ASP A 150 -2.39 15.98 5.61
N VAL A 151 -3.61 15.51 5.88
CA VAL A 151 -4.51 14.99 4.85
C VAL A 151 -4.90 16.09 3.87
N LEU A 152 -5.21 17.30 4.35
CA LEU A 152 -5.55 18.44 3.50
C LEU A 152 -4.36 18.86 2.62
N LEU A 153 -3.16 18.92 3.19
CA LEU A 153 -1.94 19.25 2.45
C LEU A 153 -1.66 18.21 1.36
N TRP A 154 -1.77 16.93 1.67
CA TRP A 154 -1.62 15.85 0.68
C TRP A 154 -2.69 15.88 -0.40
N LEU A 155 -3.94 16.11 -0.02
CA LEU A 155 -5.05 16.17 -0.96
C LEU A 155 -4.86 17.34 -1.94
N TYR A 156 -4.36 18.48 -1.46
CA TYR A 156 -4.00 19.61 -2.32
C TYR A 156 -2.78 19.32 -3.20
N SER A 157 -1.74 18.69 -2.66
CA SER A 157 -0.57 18.23 -3.43
C SER A 157 -1.01 17.34 -4.60
N LEU A 158 -1.88 16.37 -4.34
CA LEU A 158 -2.43 15.49 -5.38
C LEU A 158 -3.29 16.26 -6.40
N ARG A 159 -4.03 17.29 -5.99
CA ARG A 159 -4.77 18.16 -6.93
C ARG A 159 -3.82 18.87 -7.90
N LEU A 160 -2.65 19.31 -7.43
CA LEU A 160 -1.63 19.92 -8.28
C LEU A 160 -1.04 18.90 -9.27
N ASP A 161 -0.68 17.70 -8.78
CA ASP A 161 -0.05 16.67 -9.61
C ASP A 161 -1.02 16.05 -10.63
N LEU A 162 -2.25 15.73 -10.24
CA LEU A 162 -3.25 15.15 -11.14
C LEU A 162 -3.86 16.18 -12.09
N GLY A 163 -3.84 17.46 -11.70
CA GLY A 163 -4.62 18.52 -12.32
C GLY A 163 -6.10 18.48 -11.92
N LYS A 164 -6.73 19.65 -11.85
CA LYS A 164 -8.09 19.85 -11.29
C LYS A 164 -9.14 18.87 -11.83
N ALA A 165 -9.25 18.73 -13.16
CA ALA A 165 -10.28 17.89 -13.77
C ALA A 165 -10.16 16.40 -13.37
N LYS A 166 -8.97 15.81 -13.51
CA LYS A 166 -8.75 14.40 -13.12
C LYS A 166 -8.87 14.21 -11.62
N PHE A 167 -8.35 15.15 -10.83
CA PHE A 167 -8.47 15.13 -9.38
C PHE A 167 -9.94 15.07 -8.93
N GLU A 168 -10.82 15.92 -9.47
CA GLU A 168 -12.24 15.97 -9.08
C GLU A 168 -13.01 14.72 -9.55
N GLN A 169 -12.69 14.22 -10.76
CA GLN A 169 -13.26 12.99 -11.30
C GLN A 169 -12.91 11.76 -10.45
N TYR A 170 -11.65 11.66 -9.98
CA TYR A 170 -11.13 10.55 -9.20
C TYR A 170 -10.86 10.91 -7.74
N ARG A 171 -11.66 11.83 -7.17
CA ARG A 171 -11.47 12.39 -5.83
C ARG A 171 -11.39 11.36 -4.70
N GLN A 172 -12.10 10.24 -4.82
CA GLN A 172 -12.04 9.15 -3.83
C GLN A 172 -10.68 8.43 -3.84
N LEU A 173 -10.08 8.24 -5.02
CA LEU A 173 -8.72 7.71 -5.14
C LEU A 173 -7.69 8.70 -4.59
N ALA A 174 -7.83 9.98 -4.91
CA ALA A 174 -6.95 11.02 -4.38
C ALA A 174 -7.04 11.10 -2.84
N LEU A 175 -8.24 11.00 -2.27
CA LEU A 175 -8.44 10.96 -0.82
C LEU A 175 -7.83 9.72 -0.18
N ALA A 176 -7.99 8.53 -0.79
CA ALA A 176 -7.36 7.31 -0.31
C ALA A 176 -5.83 7.45 -0.29
N ALA A 177 -5.23 8.00 -1.36
CA ALA A 177 -3.80 8.27 -1.42
C ALA A 177 -3.34 9.33 -0.42
N ALA A 178 -4.13 10.38 -0.18
CA ALA A 178 -3.81 11.40 0.82
C ALA A 178 -3.79 10.82 2.24
N LEU A 179 -4.78 10.00 2.60
CA LEU A 179 -4.85 9.36 3.92
C LEU A 179 -3.70 8.39 4.16
N VAL A 180 -3.37 7.57 3.16
CA VAL A 180 -2.21 6.67 3.23
C VAL A 180 -0.92 7.46 3.39
N SER A 181 -0.73 8.51 2.59
CA SER A 181 0.51 9.30 2.60
C SER A 181 0.68 10.10 3.89
N ALA A 182 -0.41 10.65 4.44
CA ALA A 182 -0.42 11.30 5.74
C ALA A 182 -0.07 10.31 6.87
N LYS A 183 -0.68 9.11 6.86
CA LYS A 183 -0.38 8.05 7.84
C LYS A 183 1.07 7.59 7.77
N GLU A 184 1.64 7.52 6.58
CA GLU A 184 3.05 7.17 6.37
C GLU A 184 4.02 8.30 6.75
N GLY A 185 3.51 9.50 7.10
CA GLY A 185 4.33 10.65 7.45
C GLY A 185 5.11 11.23 6.26
N LEU A 186 4.65 10.98 5.03
CA LEU A 186 5.30 11.52 3.84
C LEU A 186 5.10 13.04 3.78
N PRO A 187 6.09 13.82 3.33
CA PRO A 187 5.95 15.27 3.20
C PRO A 187 5.15 15.64 1.95
N ALA A 188 4.06 16.41 2.12
CA ALA A 188 3.30 16.97 1.01
C ALA A 188 3.98 18.24 0.46
N ASP A 189 4.04 18.35 -0.87
CA ASP A 189 4.50 19.57 -1.56
C ASP A 189 3.29 20.35 -2.08
N ILE A 190 3.10 21.56 -1.56
CA ILE A 190 2.00 22.46 -1.95
C ILE A 190 2.47 23.58 -2.90
N SER A 191 3.72 23.53 -3.37
CA SER A 191 4.28 24.53 -4.27
C SER A 191 3.59 24.48 -5.64
N PRO A 192 3.23 25.64 -6.23
CA PRO A 192 2.60 25.70 -7.55
C PRO A 192 3.43 24.99 -8.62
N ARG A 193 2.80 24.08 -9.36
CA ARG A 193 3.43 23.31 -10.43
C ARG A 193 2.43 22.90 -11.51
N LYS A 194 2.93 22.52 -12.68
CA LYS A 194 2.10 21.93 -13.74
C LYS A 194 1.72 20.50 -13.35
N PRO A 195 0.55 20.00 -13.82
CA PRO A 195 0.19 18.60 -13.64
C PRO A 195 1.31 17.66 -14.08
N MET A 196 1.56 16.66 -13.25
CA MET A 196 2.57 15.65 -13.45
C MET A 196 2.21 14.81 -14.68
N LYS A 197 3.22 14.53 -15.50
CA LYS A 197 3.13 13.53 -16.56
C LYS A 197 3.67 12.22 -16.02
N LEU A 198 2.87 11.16 -16.06
CA LEU A 198 3.32 9.82 -15.71
C LEU A 198 4.43 9.39 -16.67
N VAL A 199 5.61 9.08 -16.13
CA VAL A 199 6.73 8.51 -16.88
C VAL A 199 7.07 7.17 -16.26
N ILE A 200 6.98 6.11 -17.05
CA ILE A 200 7.43 4.79 -16.63
C ILE A 200 8.89 4.66 -17.06
N PRO A 201 9.83 4.47 -16.11
CA PRO A 201 11.24 4.34 -16.44
C PRO A 201 11.50 3.20 -17.42
N GLY A 202 12.47 3.37 -18.32
CA GLY A 202 12.95 2.30 -19.21
C GLY A 202 13.78 1.25 -18.48
N ASP A 203 14.21 0.22 -19.20
CA ASP A 203 15.14 -0.81 -18.68
C ASP A 203 16.49 -0.16 -18.31
N PRO A 204 16.90 -0.19 -17.03
CA PRO A 204 18.14 0.45 -16.59
C PRO A 204 19.37 -0.43 -16.83
N ARG A 205 19.19 -1.67 -17.32
CA ARG A 205 20.28 -2.63 -17.47
C ARG A 205 21.15 -2.29 -18.67
N VAL A 206 22.44 -2.57 -18.53
CA VAL A 206 23.41 -2.55 -19.62
C VAL A 206 23.98 -3.95 -19.72
N LEU A 207 23.56 -4.68 -20.76
CA LEU A 207 23.99 -6.06 -20.97
C LEU A 207 25.49 -6.11 -21.27
N VAL A 208 26.16 -7.05 -20.64
CA VAL A 208 27.56 -7.38 -20.93
C VAL A 208 27.57 -8.59 -21.86
N ASP A 209 28.32 -8.50 -22.97
CA ASP A 209 28.56 -9.67 -23.81
C ASP A 209 29.51 -10.64 -23.08
N THR A 210 28.95 -11.74 -22.60
CA THR A 210 29.69 -12.76 -21.84
C THR A 210 30.51 -13.69 -22.73
N LYS A 211 30.46 -13.51 -24.05
CA LYS A 211 31.21 -14.31 -25.04
C LYS A 211 32.10 -13.45 -25.95
N GLU A 212 32.29 -12.18 -25.61
CA GLU A 212 33.15 -11.27 -26.34
C GLU A 212 34.59 -11.84 -26.43
N PRO A 213 35.11 -12.14 -27.64
CA PRO A 213 36.40 -12.85 -27.79
C PRO A 213 37.61 -12.09 -27.26
N GLU A 214 37.56 -10.77 -27.25
CA GLU A 214 38.67 -9.90 -26.86
C GLU A 214 38.74 -9.66 -25.34
N ARG A 215 37.76 -10.18 -24.59
CA ARG A 215 37.65 -9.95 -23.15
C ARG A 215 38.09 -11.17 -22.35
N SER A 216 38.87 -10.93 -21.29
CA SER A 216 39.10 -11.96 -20.27
C SER A 216 37.78 -12.23 -19.54
N LEU A 217 37.31 -13.47 -19.63
CA LEU A 217 36.09 -13.90 -18.95
C LEU A 217 36.36 -14.06 -17.45
N ASP A 218 35.46 -13.51 -16.64
CA ASP A 218 35.46 -13.68 -15.19
C ASP A 218 34.48 -14.77 -14.76
N ILE A 219 34.43 -15.03 -13.44
CA ILE A 219 33.55 -16.04 -12.85
C ILE A 219 32.07 -15.81 -13.22
N ASN A 220 31.61 -14.57 -13.28
CA ASN A 220 30.22 -14.24 -13.57
C ASN A 220 29.88 -14.47 -15.05
N ASP A 221 30.84 -14.29 -15.96
CA ASP A 221 30.68 -14.65 -17.38
C ASP A 221 30.48 -16.14 -17.56
N HIS A 222 31.29 -16.94 -16.87
CA HIS A 222 31.18 -18.39 -16.91
C HIS A 222 29.85 -18.86 -16.33
N ILE A 223 29.38 -18.25 -15.24
CA ILE A 223 28.04 -18.52 -14.69
C ILE A 223 26.95 -18.26 -15.73
N VAL A 224 26.95 -17.07 -16.35
CA VAL A 224 25.92 -16.70 -17.34
C VAL A 224 26.02 -17.54 -18.61
N ASN A 225 27.23 -17.83 -19.08
CA ASN A 225 27.46 -18.70 -20.23
C ASN A 225 26.93 -20.11 -19.99
N PHE A 226 27.19 -20.70 -18.82
CA PHE A 226 26.61 -21.99 -18.46
C PHE A 226 25.08 -21.97 -18.58
N LEU A 227 24.43 -20.95 -18.01
CA LEU A 227 22.97 -20.85 -18.04
C LEU A 227 22.42 -20.71 -19.47
N ASN A 228 23.10 -19.92 -20.32
CA ASN A 228 22.69 -19.68 -21.70
C ASN A 228 23.00 -20.87 -22.65
N ASP A 229 24.03 -21.65 -22.37
CA ASP A 229 24.48 -22.76 -23.21
C ASP A 229 23.70 -24.06 -22.96
N HIS A 230 22.94 -24.12 -21.86
CA HIS A 230 22.12 -25.26 -21.50
C HIS A 230 20.64 -24.95 -21.71
N THR A 231 19.92 -25.90 -22.29
CA THR A 231 18.48 -25.80 -22.50
C THR A 231 17.72 -26.89 -21.78
N ILE A 232 16.56 -26.57 -21.24
CA ILE A 232 15.64 -27.54 -20.64
C ILE A 232 14.30 -27.53 -21.35
N GLU A 233 13.58 -28.65 -21.22
CA GLU A 233 12.16 -28.73 -21.55
C GLU A 233 11.33 -28.45 -20.30
N GLU A 234 10.38 -27.52 -20.43
CA GLU A 234 9.43 -27.20 -19.38
C GLU A 234 8.01 -27.45 -19.89
N ASP A 235 7.22 -28.16 -19.10
CA ASP A 235 5.78 -28.30 -19.33
C ASP A 235 5.06 -27.07 -18.79
N VAL A 236 4.77 -26.12 -19.67
CA VAL A 236 3.96 -24.95 -19.30
C VAL A 236 2.49 -25.33 -19.45
N VAL A 237 1.73 -25.19 -18.37
CA VAL A 237 0.28 -25.31 -18.41
C VAL A 237 -0.26 -24.24 -19.37
N LEU A 238 -0.84 -24.67 -20.50
CA LEU A 238 -1.67 -23.81 -21.33
C LEU A 238 -2.90 -23.54 -20.50
N ASP A 239 -2.94 -22.36 -19.89
CA ASP A 239 -3.96 -22.00 -18.92
C ASP A 239 -5.34 -22.38 -19.47
N ALA A 240 -5.90 -23.45 -18.92
CA ALA A 240 -7.22 -23.91 -19.25
C ALA A 240 -8.16 -22.98 -18.51
N LYS A 241 -8.37 -21.77 -19.09
CA LYS A 241 -9.26 -20.72 -18.60
C LYS A 241 -9.55 -20.90 -17.13
N THR A 242 -8.70 -20.39 -16.23
CA THR A 242 -8.96 -20.33 -14.79
C THR A 242 -10.47 -20.23 -14.56
N GLY A 243 -11.12 -21.35 -14.19
CA GLY A 243 -12.58 -21.44 -14.27
C GLY A 243 -13.20 -20.26 -13.53
N GLU A 244 -14.26 -19.66 -14.08
CA GLU A 244 -14.90 -18.47 -13.51
C GLU A 244 -14.95 -18.57 -11.98
N LEU A 245 -14.43 -17.55 -11.28
CA LEU A 245 -14.51 -17.49 -9.82
C LEU A 245 -15.99 -17.55 -9.44
N LYS A 246 -16.40 -18.68 -8.87
CA LYS A 246 -17.76 -18.87 -8.37
C LYS A 246 -17.79 -18.37 -6.94
N TYR A 247 -18.80 -17.59 -6.61
CA TYR A 247 -19.03 -17.11 -5.25
C TYR A 247 -20.23 -17.86 -4.67
N ASP A 248 -20.18 -18.14 -3.37
CA ASP A 248 -21.35 -18.64 -2.66
C ASP A 248 -22.38 -17.51 -2.47
N LYS A 249 -23.49 -17.84 -1.80
CA LYS A 249 -24.58 -16.88 -1.54
C LYS A 249 -24.15 -15.72 -0.62
N ARG A 250 -22.99 -15.80 0.01
CA ARG A 250 -22.41 -14.79 0.92
C ARG A 250 -21.34 -13.94 0.22
N GLY A 251 -21.09 -14.17 -1.07
CA GLY A 251 -20.04 -13.47 -1.82
C GLY A 251 -18.63 -13.99 -1.53
N ILE A 252 -18.49 -15.17 -0.93
CA ILE A 252 -17.18 -15.80 -0.66
C ILE A 252 -16.81 -16.66 -1.86
N ALA A 253 -15.59 -16.49 -2.38
CA ALA A 253 -15.10 -17.30 -3.48
C ALA A 253 -15.07 -18.78 -3.07
N ILE A 254 -15.84 -19.62 -3.77
CA ILE A 254 -15.80 -21.06 -3.61
C ILE A 254 -14.44 -21.52 -4.15
N PRO A 255 -13.61 -22.18 -3.32
CA PRO A 255 -12.34 -22.72 -3.79
C PRO A 255 -12.58 -23.57 -5.04
N ALA A 256 -11.70 -23.41 -6.04
CA ALA A 256 -11.78 -24.26 -7.22
C ALA A 256 -11.80 -25.72 -6.75
N PRO A 257 -12.77 -26.55 -7.20
CA PRO A 257 -12.80 -27.95 -6.82
C PRO A 257 -11.46 -28.56 -7.19
N GLN A 258 -10.86 -29.32 -6.27
CA GLN A 258 -9.65 -30.06 -6.61
C GLN A 258 -9.97 -30.97 -7.79
N PRO A 259 -9.08 -31.06 -8.80
CA PRO A 259 -9.32 -31.90 -9.96
C PRO A 259 -9.64 -33.31 -9.49
N LYS A 260 -10.78 -33.84 -9.92
CA LYS A 260 -11.19 -35.19 -9.54
C LYS A 260 -10.18 -36.17 -10.13
N LYS A 261 -9.81 -37.20 -9.36
CA LYS A 261 -8.98 -38.30 -9.85
C LYS A 261 -9.60 -38.85 -11.15
N GLY A 262 -8.91 -38.69 -12.28
CA GLY A 262 -9.37 -39.13 -13.61
C GLY A 262 -9.79 -38.03 -14.58
N GLU A 263 -9.79 -36.75 -14.19
CA GLU A 263 -9.90 -35.64 -15.17
C GLU A 263 -8.61 -35.49 -15.98
N PRO A 264 -8.71 -35.16 -17.29
CA PRO A 264 -7.54 -34.97 -18.13
C PRO A 264 -6.67 -33.86 -17.56
N ALA A 265 -5.37 -34.13 -17.45
CA ALA A 265 -4.40 -33.15 -17.00
C ALA A 265 -4.56 -31.85 -17.80
N PRO A 266 -4.35 -30.67 -17.18
CA PRO A 266 -4.34 -29.40 -17.90
C PRO A 266 -3.44 -29.54 -19.14
N LYS A 267 -3.92 -29.07 -20.30
CA LYS A 267 -3.15 -29.17 -21.53
C LYS A 267 -1.82 -28.45 -21.31
N THR A 268 -0.72 -29.19 -21.25
CA THR A 268 0.61 -28.60 -21.17
C THR A 268 1.16 -28.44 -22.57
N LYS A 269 1.95 -27.39 -22.76
CA LYS A 269 2.83 -27.25 -23.92
C LYS A 269 4.25 -27.38 -23.41
N LYS A 270 4.98 -28.33 -23.98
CA LYS A 270 6.42 -28.37 -23.85
C LYS A 270 7.01 -27.14 -24.53
N ILE A 271 7.70 -26.32 -23.75
CA ILE A 271 8.54 -25.24 -24.25
C ILE A 271 9.99 -25.61 -24.01
N ARG A 272 10.86 -25.21 -24.94
CA ARG A 272 12.30 -25.30 -24.77
C ARG A 272 12.82 -23.91 -24.46
N ARG A 273 13.55 -23.76 -23.35
CA ARG A 273 14.18 -22.50 -22.93
C ARG A 273 15.57 -22.74 -22.34
N THR A 274 16.34 -21.67 -22.22
CA THR A 274 17.61 -21.69 -21.48
C THR A 274 17.39 -21.86 -19.98
N LEU A 275 18.43 -22.29 -19.27
CA LEU A 275 18.38 -22.41 -17.82
C LEU A 275 18.27 -21.05 -17.15
N TYR A 276 17.53 -21.02 -16.04
CA TYR A 276 17.63 -20.00 -15.02
C TYR A 276 18.45 -20.53 -13.84
N ALA A 277 19.07 -19.62 -13.10
CA ALA A 277 19.72 -19.92 -11.82
C ALA A 277 18.82 -20.74 -10.87
N ALA A 278 17.51 -20.44 -10.84
CA ALA A 278 16.55 -21.20 -10.04
C ALA A 278 16.45 -22.68 -10.45
N ASP A 279 16.59 -23.02 -11.73
CA ASP A 279 16.56 -24.41 -12.21
C ASP A 279 17.80 -25.17 -11.70
N VAL A 280 18.97 -24.52 -11.78
CA VAL A 280 20.22 -25.09 -11.26
C VAL A 280 20.11 -25.34 -9.77
N MET A 281 19.72 -24.34 -8.97
CA MET A 281 19.58 -24.51 -7.51
C MET A 281 18.52 -25.54 -7.11
N ALA A 282 17.53 -25.83 -7.96
CA ALA A 282 16.47 -26.78 -7.66
C ALA A 282 16.76 -28.23 -8.10
N SER A 283 17.81 -28.48 -8.90
CA SER A 283 18.12 -29.80 -9.46
C SER A 283 19.53 -30.24 -9.10
N ARG A 284 19.68 -31.38 -8.43
CA ARG A 284 21.01 -31.91 -8.08
C ARG A 284 21.87 -32.19 -9.32
N GLU A 285 21.26 -32.73 -10.38
CA GLU A 285 21.96 -33.02 -11.63
C GLU A 285 22.54 -31.75 -12.26
N LEU A 286 21.76 -30.67 -12.30
CA LEU A 286 22.23 -29.39 -12.84
C LEU A 286 23.31 -28.75 -11.95
N GLN A 287 23.26 -28.94 -10.63
CA GLN A 287 24.31 -28.50 -9.71
C GLN A 287 25.63 -29.22 -9.99
N GLU A 288 25.60 -30.54 -10.19
CA GLU A 288 26.79 -31.32 -10.52
C GLU A 288 27.38 -30.89 -11.87
N GLN A 289 26.55 -30.72 -12.90
CA GLN A 289 26.99 -30.21 -14.21
C GLN A 289 27.60 -28.81 -14.10
N PHE A 290 26.97 -27.92 -13.34
CA PHE A 290 27.46 -26.56 -13.11
C PHE A 290 28.80 -26.56 -12.37
N ASN A 291 28.94 -27.35 -11.29
CA ASN A 291 30.18 -27.45 -10.53
C ASN A 291 31.33 -27.99 -11.38
N LEU A 292 31.07 -29.03 -12.18
CA LEU A 292 32.05 -29.58 -13.14
C LEU A 292 32.45 -28.55 -14.19
N TYR A 293 31.49 -27.80 -14.73
CA TYR A 293 31.74 -26.73 -15.68
C TYR A 293 32.63 -25.64 -15.07
N MET A 294 32.27 -25.12 -13.89
CA MET A 294 33.05 -24.05 -13.24
C MET A 294 34.48 -24.50 -12.91
N LYS A 295 34.64 -25.74 -12.45
CA LYS A 295 35.96 -26.34 -12.22
C LYS A 295 36.78 -26.44 -13.52
N SER A 296 36.14 -26.82 -14.63
CA SER A 296 36.81 -26.87 -15.96
C SER A 296 37.28 -25.50 -16.46
N LYS A 297 36.68 -24.42 -15.95
CA LYS A 297 37.06 -23.02 -16.25
C LYS A 297 38.06 -22.45 -15.22
N GLY A 298 38.54 -23.26 -14.29
CA GLY A 298 39.52 -22.85 -13.29
C GLY A 298 38.92 -22.10 -12.09
N HIS A 299 37.61 -22.17 -11.88
CA HIS A 299 36.93 -21.57 -10.74
C HIS A 299 36.54 -22.61 -9.70
N GLU A 300 36.92 -22.38 -8.45
CA GLU A 300 36.54 -23.20 -7.31
C GLU A 300 35.15 -22.80 -6.81
N VAL A 301 34.12 -23.28 -7.50
CA VAL A 301 32.71 -23.10 -7.12
C VAL A 301 32.11 -24.47 -6.83
N ASN A 302 31.41 -24.58 -5.71
CA ASN A 302 30.68 -25.78 -5.33
C ASN A 302 29.33 -25.41 -4.71
N ILE A 303 28.24 -25.63 -5.45
CA ILE A 303 26.88 -25.47 -4.94
C ILE A 303 26.28 -26.84 -4.57
N ASP A 304 25.59 -26.88 -3.43
CA ASP A 304 24.85 -28.04 -2.91
C ASP A 304 23.58 -27.54 -2.19
N CYS A 305 22.54 -27.31 -2.97
CA CYS A 305 21.23 -26.85 -2.53
C CYS A 305 20.28 -28.01 -2.21
N GLY A 306 20.73 -29.26 -2.34
CA GLY A 306 19.89 -30.45 -2.34
C GLY A 306 19.06 -30.61 -3.62
N ASP A 307 18.27 -31.67 -3.69
CA ASP A 307 17.39 -31.95 -4.83
C ASP A 307 15.95 -31.50 -4.52
N ARG A 308 15.42 -30.60 -5.35
CA ARG A 308 14.06 -30.04 -5.27
C ARG A 308 13.68 -29.35 -3.96
N VAL A 309 14.65 -29.02 -3.10
CA VAL A 309 14.42 -28.38 -1.79
C VAL A 309 13.69 -27.04 -1.93
N ILE A 310 14.08 -26.22 -2.91
CA ILE A 310 13.43 -24.94 -3.24
C ILE A 310 12.58 -25.01 -4.51
N HIS A 311 12.25 -26.21 -4.99
CA HIS A 311 11.42 -26.39 -6.20
C HIS A 311 10.02 -25.80 -6.00
N TRP A 312 9.30 -25.54 -7.09
CA TRP A 312 8.00 -24.89 -6.99
C TRP A 312 6.98 -25.70 -6.18
N HIS A 313 7.07 -27.02 -6.23
CA HIS A 313 6.24 -27.92 -5.44
C HIS A 313 6.65 -28.05 -3.96
N SER A 314 7.80 -27.52 -3.57
CA SER A 314 8.25 -27.58 -2.18
C SER A 314 7.37 -26.71 -1.28
N ARG A 315 7.07 -27.22 -0.09
CA ARG A 315 6.18 -26.58 0.91
C ARG A 315 6.88 -26.36 2.25
N ASP A 316 7.89 -27.14 2.55
CA ASP A 316 8.52 -27.20 3.86
C ASP A 316 9.55 -26.08 4.05
N ALA A 317 9.62 -25.54 5.26
CA ALA A 317 10.63 -24.54 5.60
C ALA A 317 12.03 -25.15 5.55
N VAL A 318 12.95 -24.45 4.92
CA VAL A 318 14.37 -24.81 4.88
C VAL A 318 15.06 -24.27 6.13
N ARG A 319 15.85 -25.11 6.82
CA ARG A 319 16.52 -24.73 8.07
C ARG A 319 17.99 -25.18 8.07
N GLY A 320 18.77 -24.62 8.99
CA GLY A 320 20.13 -25.06 9.27
C GLY A 320 21.09 -24.85 8.10
N GLU A 321 21.92 -25.86 7.84
CA GLU A 321 22.98 -25.82 6.82
C GLU A 321 22.41 -25.66 5.40
N ALA A 322 21.33 -26.36 5.07
CA ALA A 322 20.67 -26.27 3.76
C ALA A 322 20.27 -24.83 3.43
N TYR A 323 19.72 -24.10 4.41
CA TYR A 323 19.37 -22.69 4.24
C TYR A 323 20.59 -21.84 3.86
N ARG A 324 21.73 -22.04 4.54
CA ARG A 324 22.96 -21.28 4.29
C ARG A 324 23.54 -21.57 2.92
N LYS A 325 23.54 -22.84 2.50
CA LYS A 325 24.02 -23.24 1.17
C LYS A 325 23.16 -22.64 0.05
N ILE A 326 21.83 -22.67 0.22
CA ILE A 326 20.91 -22.06 -0.74
C ILE A 326 21.07 -20.54 -0.78
N ASP A 327 21.19 -19.85 0.36
CA ASP A 327 21.39 -18.40 0.40
C ASP A 327 22.71 -17.99 -0.28
N ALA A 328 23.79 -18.77 -0.07
CA ALA A 328 25.07 -18.55 -0.73
C ALA A 328 24.98 -18.73 -2.25
N ALA A 329 24.36 -19.81 -2.73
CA ALA A 329 24.14 -20.04 -4.15
C ALA A 329 23.26 -18.93 -4.78
N TYR A 330 22.18 -18.55 -4.10
CA TYR A 330 21.30 -17.46 -4.52
C TYR A 330 22.07 -16.14 -4.69
N ARG A 331 22.89 -15.75 -3.71
CA ARG A 331 23.71 -14.53 -3.79
C ARG A 331 24.72 -14.58 -4.93
N MET A 332 25.36 -15.73 -5.16
CA MET A 332 26.31 -15.92 -6.25
C MET A 332 25.62 -15.72 -7.62
N PHE A 333 24.53 -16.44 -7.88
CA PHE A 333 23.82 -16.30 -9.15
C PHE A 333 23.21 -14.91 -9.34
N ARG A 334 22.69 -14.31 -8.26
CA ARG A 334 22.16 -12.95 -8.29
C ARG A 334 23.24 -11.94 -8.63
N ALA A 335 24.42 -12.04 -8.01
CA ALA A 335 25.55 -11.18 -8.31
C ALA A 335 26.01 -11.34 -9.78
N ALA A 336 26.05 -12.57 -10.29
CA ALA A 336 26.37 -12.80 -11.71
C ALA A 336 25.37 -12.11 -12.64
N TYR A 337 24.07 -12.19 -12.35
CA TYR A 337 23.06 -11.46 -13.13
C TYR A 337 23.19 -9.93 -13.00
N GLU A 338 23.47 -9.41 -11.81
CA GLU A 338 23.64 -7.97 -11.59
C GLU A 338 24.90 -7.42 -12.29
N GLU A 339 26.01 -8.16 -12.25
CA GLU A 339 27.27 -7.76 -12.88
C GLU A 339 27.24 -7.87 -14.41
N LYS A 340 26.46 -8.80 -14.96
CA LYS A 340 26.31 -8.95 -16.43
C LYS A 340 25.10 -8.22 -17.01
N GLY A 341 24.46 -7.38 -16.20
CA GLY A 341 23.34 -6.55 -16.64
C GLY A 341 22.08 -7.36 -16.97
N LEU A 342 21.94 -8.56 -16.44
CA LEU A 342 20.70 -9.34 -16.54
C LEU A 342 19.70 -8.99 -15.43
N LEU A 343 20.17 -8.44 -14.31
CA LEU A 343 19.38 -7.80 -13.26
C LEU A 343 19.92 -6.39 -12.98
N PRO A 344 19.07 -5.44 -12.57
CA PRO A 344 19.57 -4.13 -12.15
C PRO A 344 20.23 -4.21 -10.77
N LYS A 345 21.39 -3.54 -10.64
CA LYS A 345 22.13 -3.45 -9.37
C LYS A 345 21.38 -2.69 -8.26
N LYS A 346 20.47 -1.81 -8.65
CA LYS A 346 19.67 -1.00 -7.73
C LYS A 346 18.20 -1.34 -7.87
N ARG A 347 17.53 -1.40 -6.72
CA ARG A 347 16.07 -1.52 -6.67
C ARG A 347 15.43 -0.24 -7.18
N ASP A 348 14.33 -0.41 -7.91
CA ASP A 348 13.51 0.69 -8.36
C ASP A 348 12.94 1.45 -7.14
N PRO A 349 12.90 2.79 -7.19
CA PRO A 349 12.21 3.55 -6.16
C PRO A 349 10.72 3.18 -6.16
N PHE A 350 10.11 3.29 -4.99
CA PHE A 350 8.65 3.21 -4.88
C PHE A 350 8.02 4.37 -5.66
N ALA A 351 6.90 4.07 -6.31
CA ALA A 351 6.13 5.09 -7.00
C ALA A 351 5.60 6.12 -5.99
N THR A 352 5.73 7.40 -6.30
CA THR A 352 5.16 8.48 -5.49
C THR A 352 3.62 8.33 -5.42
N PRO A 353 2.95 8.91 -4.41
CA PRO A 353 1.49 8.90 -4.33
C PRO A 353 0.80 9.38 -5.62
N ALA A 354 1.32 10.45 -6.23
CA ALA A 354 0.81 10.97 -7.50
C ALA A 354 0.99 10.00 -8.67
N GLU A 355 2.18 9.40 -8.82
CA GLU A 355 2.45 8.40 -9.86
C GLU A 355 1.52 7.18 -9.73
N ARG A 356 1.27 6.72 -8.49
CA ARG A 356 0.33 5.61 -8.23
C ARG A 356 -1.08 5.96 -8.69
N CYS A 357 -1.57 7.14 -8.36
CA CYS A 357 -2.88 7.62 -8.81
C CYS A 357 -2.94 7.75 -10.34
N LEU A 358 -1.97 8.39 -10.97
CA LEU A 358 -1.92 8.55 -12.42
C LEU A 358 -1.84 7.20 -13.15
N TYR A 359 -1.06 6.26 -12.62
CA TYR A 359 -0.94 4.92 -13.16
C TYR A 359 -2.28 4.17 -13.10
N ALA A 360 -2.95 4.20 -11.95
CA ALA A 360 -4.26 3.59 -11.79
C ALA A 360 -5.30 4.22 -12.74
N ILE A 361 -5.35 5.55 -12.83
CA ILE A 361 -6.25 6.28 -13.71
C ILE A 361 -6.00 5.91 -15.18
N ARG A 362 -4.74 5.95 -15.65
CA ARG A 362 -4.38 5.58 -17.03
C ARG A 362 -4.88 4.18 -17.39
N ASN A 363 -4.70 3.22 -16.49
CA ASN A 363 -5.08 1.83 -16.74
C ASN A 363 -6.60 1.62 -16.65
N PHE A 364 -7.29 2.35 -15.78
CA PHE A 364 -8.74 2.32 -15.67
C PHE A 364 -9.42 2.96 -16.89
N GLU A 365 -8.85 4.04 -17.44
CA GLU A 365 -9.33 4.71 -18.65
C GLU A 365 -9.02 3.91 -19.93
N TYR A 366 -8.15 2.89 -19.85
CA TYR A 366 -7.81 2.05 -21.00
C TYR A 366 -9.03 1.24 -21.46
N THR A 367 -9.41 1.44 -22.72
CA THR A 367 -10.51 0.71 -23.35
C THR A 367 -9.97 -0.45 -24.19
N PHE A 368 -10.31 -1.68 -23.81
CA PHE A 368 -9.97 -2.86 -24.61
C PHE A 368 -10.77 -2.89 -25.92
N PRO A 369 -10.23 -3.52 -26.99
CA PRO A 369 -11.02 -3.84 -28.17
C PRO A 369 -12.32 -4.59 -27.78
N PRO A 370 -13.49 -4.28 -28.37
CA PRO A 370 -14.77 -4.84 -27.93
C PRO A 370 -14.81 -6.37 -27.85
N GLU A 371 -14.17 -7.06 -28.80
CA GLU A 371 -14.08 -8.52 -28.82
C GLU A 371 -13.23 -9.07 -27.67
N GLU A 372 -12.15 -8.39 -27.32
CA GLU A 372 -11.33 -8.75 -26.16
C GLU A 372 -12.05 -8.47 -24.85
N GLN A 373 -12.74 -7.33 -24.74
CA GLN A 373 -13.51 -6.98 -23.55
C GLN A 373 -14.61 -8.03 -23.28
N LYS A 374 -15.34 -8.46 -24.32
CA LYS A 374 -16.32 -9.55 -24.23
C LYS A 374 -15.69 -10.86 -23.80
N LYS A 375 -14.52 -11.21 -24.36
CA LYS A 375 -13.81 -12.46 -24.06
C LYS A 375 -13.29 -12.50 -22.63
N ARG A 376 -12.73 -11.40 -22.13
CA ARG A 376 -12.08 -11.31 -20.83
C ARG A 376 -13.07 -11.22 -19.67
N LYS A 377 -14.31 -10.76 -19.92
CA LYS A 377 -15.35 -10.53 -18.88
C LYS A 377 -14.81 -9.79 -17.65
N TRP A 378 -13.82 -8.93 -17.82
CA TRP A 378 -13.13 -8.26 -16.72
C TRP A 378 -13.95 -7.04 -16.27
N PRO A 379 -14.56 -7.04 -15.07
CA PRO A 379 -15.19 -5.84 -14.56
C PRO A 379 -14.06 -4.91 -14.05
N PRO A 380 -13.96 -3.67 -14.55
CA PRO A 380 -13.04 -2.72 -13.96
C PRO A 380 -13.49 -2.42 -12.53
N PHE A 381 -12.59 -2.54 -11.55
CA PHE A 381 -12.87 -2.03 -10.22
C PHE A 381 -13.03 -0.50 -10.32
N PRO A 382 -14.15 0.09 -9.89
CA PRO A 382 -14.40 1.50 -10.10
C PRO A 382 -13.44 2.34 -9.25
N LEU A 383 -12.62 3.17 -9.89
CA LEU A 383 -11.77 4.14 -9.17
C LEU A 383 -12.56 5.30 -8.53
N THR A 384 -13.89 5.30 -8.71
CA THR A 384 -14.85 6.15 -8.02
C THR A 384 -15.51 5.44 -6.82
N ALA A 385 -15.09 4.22 -6.47
CA ALA A 385 -15.50 3.55 -5.24
C ALA A 385 -15.17 4.42 -4.01
N PRO A 386 -15.85 4.23 -2.87
CA PRO A 386 -15.49 4.91 -1.63
C PRO A 386 -14.02 4.75 -1.30
N TRP A 387 -13.37 5.83 -0.84
CA TRP A 387 -11.94 5.87 -0.55
C TRP A 387 -11.48 4.73 0.36
N THR A 388 -12.33 4.26 1.27
CA THR A 388 -12.05 3.15 2.19
C THR A 388 -11.63 1.88 1.46
N LEU A 389 -12.31 1.55 0.34
CA LEU A 389 -11.98 0.40 -0.50
C LEU A 389 -10.73 0.64 -1.36
N LEU A 390 -10.47 1.90 -1.71
CA LEU A 390 -9.31 2.29 -2.54
C LEU A 390 -8.01 2.39 -1.73
N THR A 391 -8.07 2.39 -0.39
CA THR A 391 -6.86 2.48 0.46
C THR A 391 -5.86 1.36 0.18
N MET A 392 -6.31 0.14 -0.12
CA MET A 392 -5.42 -0.98 -0.46
C MET A 392 -4.70 -0.78 -1.79
N LEU A 393 -5.35 -0.14 -2.76
CA LEU A 393 -4.71 0.25 -4.01
C LEU A 393 -3.71 1.39 -3.77
N ALA A 394 -4.06 2.34 -2.90
CA ALA A 394 -3.23 3.50 -2.59
C ALA A 394 -2.02 3.16 -1.69
N ALA A 395 -2.11 2.14 -0.83
CA ALA A 395 -1.05 1.69 0.07
C ALA A 395 -0.01 0.77 -0.58
N ASP A 396 -0.19 0.42 -1.86
CA ASP A 396 0.74 -0.46 -2.56
C ASP A 396 2.03 0.29 -2.93
N HIS A 397 3.18 -0.22 -2.49
CA HIS A 397 4.52 0.34 -2.73
C HIS A 397 5.22 -0.27 -3.95
N GLN A 398 4.49 -0.98 -4.81
CA GLN A 398 5.10 -1.55 -6.00
C GLN A 398 5.68 -0.48 -6.95
N PRO A 399 6.94 -0.61 -7.43
CA PRO A 399 7.55 0.28 -8.42
C PRO A 399 6.83 0.28 -9.77
N LEU A 400 6.93 1.38 -10.51
CA LEU A 400 6.21 1.56 -11.78
C LEU A 400 6.58 0.53 -12.85
N ARG A 401 7.86 0.17 -13.02
CA ARG A 401 8.27 -0.83 -14.02
C ARG A 401 7.68 -2.19 -13.76
N GLU A 402 7.67 -2.61 -12.49
CA GLU A 402 7.08 -3.88 -12.08
C GLU A 402 5.56 -3.89 -12.32
N ARG A 403 4.88 -2.77 -11.99
CA ARG A 403 3.45 -2.62 -12.30
C ARG A 403 3.20 -2.71 -13.81
N GLU A 404 4.03 -2.05 -14.61
CA GLU A 404 3.87 -1.98 -16.06
C GLU A 404 4.09 -3.33 -16.73
N GLU A 405 5.07 -4.10 -16.28
CA GLU A 405 5.31 -5.47 -16.78
C GLU A 405 4.06 -6.33 -16.61
N ARG A 406 3.46 -6.31 -15.41
CA ARG A 406 2.21 -7.03 -15.13
C ARG A 406 1.03 -6.49 -15.92
N TRP A 407 0.93 -5.18 -16.08
CA TRP A 407 -0.13 -4.56 -16.87
C TRP A 407 0.00 -4.91 -18.34
N ILE A 408 1.19 -4.91 -18.93
CA ILE A 408 1.43 -5.31 -20.33
C ILE A 408 1.09 -6.79 -20.52
N ALA A 409 1.52 -7.65 -19.59
CA ALA A 409 1.18 -9.07 -19.59
C ALA A 409 -0.34 -9.30 -19.60
N PHE A 410 -1.05 -8.61 -18.70
CA PHE A 410 -2.51 -8.64 -18.67
C PHE A 410 -3.11 -8.03 -19.94
N ARG A 411 -2.72 -6.81 -20.31
CA ARG A 411 -3.28 -6.03 -21.43
C ARG A 411 -3.13 -6.76 -22.75
N ASP A 412 -1.95 -7.29 -23.06
CA ASP A 412 -1.65 -7.85 -24.38
C ASP A 412 -1.92 -9.34 -24.46
N ARG A 413 -1.69 -10.10 -23.37
CA ARG A 413 -1.77 -11.57 -23.38
C ARG A 413 -2.93 -12.12 -22.56
N GLY A 414 -3.59 -11.29 -21.77
CA GLY A 414 -4.64 -11.72 -20.85
C GLY A 414 -4.11 -12.54 -19.68
N GLU A 415 -2.81 -12.47 -19.39
CA GLU A 415 -2.19 -13.21 -18.29
C GLU A 415 -2.71 -12.70 -16.96
N PHE A 416 -3.34 -13.59 -16.19
CA PHE A 416 -3.86 -13.30 -14.86
C PHE A 416 -3.45 -14.41 -13.90
N HIS A 417 -2.40 -14.16 -13.13
CA HIS A 417 -1.98 -15.10 -12.10
C HIS A 417 -2.85 -14.91 -10.85
N ARG A 418 -3.51 -15.99 -10.42
CA ARG A 418 -4.18 -16.01 -9.12
C ARG A 418 -3.13 -15.91 -8.02
N TYR A 419 -3.19 -14.85 -7.22
CA TYR A 419 -2.43 -14.80 -5.97
C TYR A 419 -2.98 -15.88 -5.02
N GLY A 420 -2.12 -16.81 -4.60
CA GLY A 420 -2.53 -17.95 -3.79
C GLY A 420 -1.43 -18.98 -3.48
N GLU A 421 -0.23 -18.84 -4.03
CA GLU A 421 0.88 -19.76 -3.73
C GLU A 421 1.56 -19.51 -2.36
N TYR A 422 1.06 -18.56 -1.56
CA TYR A 422 1.70 -18.06 -0.33
C TYR A 422 1.19 -18.71 0.96
N ILE A 423 0.78 -19.99 0.91
CA ILE A 423 0.11 -20.66 2.05
C ILE A 423 1.08 -21.59 2.81
N HIS A 424 2.28 -21.85 2.28
CA HIS A 424 3.19 -22.87 2.82
C HIS A 424 4.47 -22.29 3.43
N ALA A 425 5.12 -23.03 4.32
CA ALA A 425 6.16 -22.54 5.21
C ALA A 425 7.40 -22.00 4.45
N ILE A 426 7.76 -22.59 3.31
CA ILE A 426 8.84 -22.05 2.46
C ILE A 426 8.51 -20.68 1.85
N ALA A 427 7.23 -20.41 1.56
CA ALA A 427 6.79 -19.14 1.00
C ALA A 427 6.83 -18.00 2.03
N GLN A 428 6.97 -18.34 3.32
CA GLN A 428 7.18 -17.37 4.40
C GLN A 428 8.68 -17.06 4.63
N GLN A 429 9.59 -17.75 3.93
CA GLN A 429 11.03 -17.54 4.02
C GLN A 429 11.52 -16.73 2.81
N PHE A 430 11.58 -15.41 2.98
CA PHE A 430 11.93 -14.45 1.92
C PHE A 430 13.16 -14.87 1.07
N PRO A 431 14.30 -15.31 1.65
CA PRO A 431 15.46 -15.72 0.84
C PRO A 431 15.23 -17.01 0.04
N MET A 432 14.50 -17.98 0.57
CA MET A 432 14.20 -19.23 -0.13
C MET A 432 13.23 -18.98 -1.29
N GLN A 433 12.25 -18.11 -1.07
CA GLN A 433 11.34 -17.68 -2.12
C GLN A 433 12.07 -16.88 -3.22
N SER A 434 13.02 -16.03 -2.84
CA SER A 434 13.86 -15.30 -3.78
C SER A 434 14.73 -16.24 -4.62
N ALA A 435 15.36 -17.23 -3.99
CA ALA A 435 16.14 -18.26 -4.67
C ALA A 435 15.30 -19.06 -5.67
N ARG A 436 14.12 -19.52 -5.23
CA ARG A 436 13.15 -20.25 -6.06
C ARG A 436 12.68 -19.47 -7.30
N ARG A 437 12.72 -18.14 -7.24
CA ARG A 437 12.20 -17.25 -8.29
C ARG A 437 13.31 -16.50 -9.04
N LEU A 438 14.58 -16.81 -8.77
CA LEU A 438 15.70 -16.08 -9.36
C LEU A 438 15.79 -16.33 -10.87
N LYS A 439 15.38 -15.31 -11.63
CA LYS A 439 15.42 -15.28 -13.09
C LYS A 439 15.76 -13.85 -13.55
N PRO A 440 16.30 -13.68 -14.78
CA PRO A 440 16.69 -12.36 -15.27
C PRO A 440 15.46 -11.49 -15.56
N TYR A 441 15.42 -10.30 -14.97
CA TYR A 441 14.35 -9.32 -15.13
C TYR A 441 14.87 -7.89 -15.23
N PRO A 442 14.16 -6.97 -15.91
CA PRO A 442 14.55 -5.57 -16.02
C PRO A 442 14.32 -4.73 -14.75
N PHE A 443 13.84 -5.35 -13.68
CA PHE A 443 13.59 -4.73 -12.38
C PHE A 443 13.79 -5.78 -11.28
N THR A 444 14.02 -5.33 -10.05
CA THR A 444 13.95 -6.19 -8.87
C THR A 444 12.53 -6.16 -8.32
N TYR A 445 11.88 -7.33 -8.20
CA TYR A 445 10.55 -7.41 -7.59
C TYR A 445 10.56 -6.80 -6.18
N ALA A 446 9.64 -5.87 -5.95
CA ALA A 446 9.39 -5.26 -4.66
C ALA A 446 8.45 -6.10 -3.80
N THR A 447 7.54 -6.85 -4.43
CA THR A 447 6.65 -7.78 -3.74
C THR A 447 7.38 -9.09 -3.49
N ILE A 448 7.76 -9.31 -2.24
CA ILE A 448 7.98 -10.64 -1.68
C ILE A 448 7.06 -10.75 -0.49
#